data_AF-J8HHA0-F1
#
_entry.id   AF-J8HHA0-F1
#
_cell.length_a   1.000
_cell.length_b   1.000
_cell.length_c   1.000
_cell.angle_alpha   90.00
_cell.angle_beta   90.00
_cell.angle_gamma   90.00
#
_symmetry.space_group_name_H-M   'P 1'
#
loop_
_entity.id
_entity.type
_entity.pdbx_description
1 polymer ?
#
loop_
_entity_poly.entity_id
_entity_poly.type
_entity_poly.pdbx_seq_one_letter_code
_entity_poly.pdbx_strand_id
1 'polypeptide(L)'
;MLNKLEKQSIQLTSGSELLYIVIDNEIFDSFAKQVSPITYKAYKVEDEKTAKETSEIVMTLAGNDTHMRTFYEGYKKIKALTGMKIFIVSSLALVLLVATGSVIYFKQLTEAHSNKNRYEILRKIGVNKKEVRTTIAKQTLFIFLLPLIIGILNAAILTISMVLQYDMDIKENIISFIYAMTTYGVIYLVYYVLTINSYNRIVNK
;
A
#
# COMPACT_ATOMS: atom_id res chain seq x y z
N MET A 1 20.00 12.02 -39.13
CA MET A 1 18.91 13.03 -39.09
C MET A 1 18.07 13.01 -37.81
N LEU A 2 18.11 11.95 -36.98
CA LEU A 2 17.29 11.85 -35.75
C LEU A 2 17.85 12.57 -34.50
N ASN A 3 19.10 13.06 -34.52
CA ASN A 3 19.76 13.69 -33.36
C ASN A 3 19.39 15.17 -33.13
N LYS A 4 18.49 15.74 -33.93
CA LYS A 4 18.11 17.17 -33.85
C LYS A 4 16.71 17.42 -33.26
N LEU A 5 15.99 16.36 -32.88
CA LEU A 5 14.62 16.49 -32.41
C LEU A 5 14.61 16.74 -30.90
N GLU A 6 14.07 17.88 -30.49
CA GLU A 6 13.87 18.24 -29.10
C GLU A 6 12.78 17.31 -28.52
N LYS A 7 13.18 16.43 -27.61
CA LYS A 7 12.24 15.58 -26.87
C LYS A 7 11.58 16.43 -25.80
N GLN A 8 10.39 16.95 -26.09
CA GLN A 8 9.52 17.53 -25.08
C GLN A 8 8.46 16.52 -24.66
N SER A 9 8.41 16.18 -23.37
CA SER A 9 7.36 15.36 -22.79
C SER A 9 6.11 16.21 -22.58
N ILE A 10 5.22 16.23 -23.57
CA ILE A 10 3.88 16.80 -23.38
C ILE A 10 3.02 15.71 -22.73
N GLN A 11 2.73 15.86 -21.43
CA GLN A 11 1.80 14.97 -20.74
C GLN A 11 0.37 15.30 -21.18
N LEU A 12 -0.14 14.54 -22.14
CA LEU A 12 -1.55 14.62 -22.55
C LEU A 12 -2.41 13.75 -21.64
N THR A 13 -3.59 14.27 -21.32
CA THR A 13 -4.55 13.76 -20.33
C THR A 13 -5.02 12.30 -20.55
N SER A 14 -4.78 11.72 -21.73
CA SER A 14 -5.01 10.29 -21.91
C SER A 14 -4.25 9.69 -23.11
N GLY A 15 -3.41 8.71 -22.84
CA GLY A 15 -2.72 7.87 -23.80
C GLY A 15 -1.68 7.01 -23.07
N SER A 16 -1.25 5.89 -23.66
CA SER A 16 0.06 5.33 -23.32
C SER A 16 1.09 6.46 -23.37
N GLU A 17 2.17 6.39 -22.58
CA GLU A 17 3.32 7.29 -22.71
C GLU A 17 3.92 7.17 -24.12
N LEU A 18 3.27 7.80 -25.09
CA LEU A 18 3.78 7.94 -26.43
C LEU A 18 4.76 9.08 -26.32
N LEU A 19 5.99 8.78 -26.70
CA LEU A 19 7.04 9.75 -26.77
C LEU A 19 6.65 10.74 -27.88
N TYR A 20 6.10 11.89 -27.48
CA TYR A 20 5.81 12.97 -28.40
C TYR A 20 7.15 13.62 -28.77
N ILE A 21 7.39 13.71 -30.07
CA ILE A 21 8.58 14.37 -30.60
C ILE A 21 8.12 15.64 -31.28
N VAL A 22 8.69 16.77 -30.87
CA VAL A 22 8.49 18.03 -31.57
C VAL A 22 9.34 17.98 -32.84
N ILE A 23 8.68 18.07 -33.99
CA ILE A 23 9.31 18.02 -35.31
C ILE A 23 9.11 19.36 -36.03
N ASP A 24 10.06 19.73 -36.87
CA ASP A 24 9.95 20.90 -37.74
C ASP A 24 8.89 20.70 -38.82
N ASN A 25 8.35 21.82 -39.32
CA ASN A 25 7.28 21.83 -40.34
C ASN A 25 7.66 21.07 -41.61
N GLU A 26 8.93 21.11 -42.06
CA GLU A 26 9.38 20.38 -43.25
C GLU A 26 9.28 18.85 -43.09
N ILE A 27 9.59 18.35 -41.89
CA ILE A 27 9.49 16.94 -41.55
C ILE A 27 8.02 16.56 -41.44
N PHE A 28 7.21 17.40 -40.79
CA PHE A 28 5.76 17.22 -40.71
C PHE A 28 5.11 17.10 -42.09
N ASP A 29 5.41 18.03 -43.01
CA ASP A 29 4.85 18.04 -44.36
C ASP A 29 5.24 16.80 -45.17
N SER A 30 6.43 16.25 -44.92
CA SER A 30 6.90 15.00 -45.55
C SER A 30 6.13 13.77 -45.06
N PHE A 31 5.70 13.75 -43.79
CA PHE A 31 4.86 12.69 -43.22
C PHE A 31 3.37 12.88 -43.55
N ALA A 32 2.88 14.11 -43.57
CA ALA A 32 1.48 14.43 -43.88
C ALA A 32 1.06 14.01 -45.30
N LYS A 33 2.02 13.94 -46.24
CA LYS A 33 1.82 13.38 -47.59
C LYS A 33 1.61 11.86 -47.62
N GLN A 34 2.10 11.15 -46.60
CA GLN A 34 2.05 9.68 -46.53
C GLN A 34 0.96 9.19 -45.58
N VAL A 35 0.65 9.96 -44.53
CA VAL A 35 -0.34 9.62 -43.51
C VAL A 35 -1.21 10.85 -43.24
N SER A 36 -2.53 10.67 -43.24
CA SER A 36 -3.47 11.75 -42.94
C SER A 36 -3.25 12.27 -41.50
N PRO A 37 -2.97 13.57 -41.30
CA PRO A 37 -2.71 14.10 -39.97
C PRO A 37 -3.98 14.14 -39.12
N ILE A 38 -3.87 13.74 -37.85
CA ILE A 38 -4.94 13.87 -36.85
C ILE A 38 -4.65 15.12 -36.02
N THR A 39 -5.60 16.05 -35.95
CA THR A 39 -5.48 17.27 -35.16
C THR A 39 -6.16 17.09 -33.80
N TYR A 40 -5.41 17.28 -32.72
CA TYR A 40 -5.94 17.32 -31.37
C TYR A 40 -6.06 18.77 -30.88
N LYS A 41 -7.22 19.15 -30.37
CA LYS A 41 -7.41 20.42 -29.66
C LYS A 41 -7.37 20.15 -28.16
N ALA A 42 -6.45 20.82 -27.46
CA ALA A 42 -6.32 20.73 -26.02
C ALA A 42 -6.55 22.11 -25.39
N TYR A 43 -7.26 22.13 -24.25
CA TYR A 43 -7.50 23.33 -23.46
C TYR A 43 -6.80 23.18 -22.12
N LYS A 44 -5.96 24.15 -21.75
CA LYS A 44 -5.30 24.19 -20.46
C LYS A 44 -6.19 24.92 -19.45
N VAL A 45 -6.34 24.36 -18.26
CA VAL A 45 -7.08 24.95 -17.14
C VAL A 45 -6.06 25.26 -16.03
N GLU A 46 -6.30 26.30 -15.22
CA GLU A 46 -5.37 26.68 -14.15
C GLU A 46 -5.24 25.61 -13.06
N ASP A 47 -6.36 25.02 -12.61
CA ASP A 47 -6.36 23.89 -11.67
C ASP A 47 -7.23 22.74 -12.18
N GLU A 48 -6.56 21.73 -12.74
CA GLU A 48 -7.18 20.57 -13.37
C GLU A 48 -7.93 19.67 -12.37
N LYS A 49 -7.56 19.70 -11.08
CA LYS A 49 -8.15 18.83 -10.05
C LYS A 49 -9.49 19.36 -9.52
N THR A 50 -9.71 20.67 -9.61
CA THR A 50 -10.93 21.35 -9.12
C THR A 50 -11.86 21.79 -10.23
N ALA A 51 -11.48 21.62 -11.50
CA ALA A 51 -12.24 21.99 -12.70
C ALA A 51 -13.51 21.14 -12.97
N LYS A 52 -14.26 20.75 -11.94
CA LYS A 52 -15.50 19.98 -12.06
C LYS A 52 -16.52 20.68 -12.96
N GLU A 53 -16.82 21.93 -12.64
CA GLU A 53 -17.86 22.72 -13.32
C GLU A 53 -17.49 22.97 -14.79
N THR A 54 -16.25 23.40 -15.05
CA THR A 54 -15.73 23.55 -16.41
C THR A 54 -15.74 22.24 -17.19
N SER A 55 -15.39 21.12 -16.54
CA SER A 55 -15.44 19.79 -17.14
C SER A 55 -16.86 19.38 -17.51
N GLU A 56 -17.85 19.64 -16.65
CA GLU A 56 -19.26 19.34 -16.89
C GLU A 56 -19.83 20.20 -18.03
N ILE A 57 -19.49 21.49 -18.07
CA ILE A 57 -19.88 22.40 -19.16
C ILE A 57 -19.26 21.96 -20.49
N VAL A 58 -17.97 21.64 -20.49
CA VAL A 58 -17.25 21.21 -21.71
C VAL A 58 -17.83 19.89 -22.22
N MET A 59 -18.15 18.94 -21.34
CA MET A 59 -18.79 17.67 -21.73
C MET A 59 -20.22 17.84 -22.25
N THR A 60 -21.01 18.75 -21.68
CA THR A 60 -22.36 19.05 -22.19
C THR A 60 -22.31 19.74 -23.55
N LEU A 61 -21.35 20.65 -23.77
CA LEU A 61 -21.10 21.29 -25.06
C LEU A 61 -20.58 20.29 -26.13
N ALA A 62 -19.90 19.23 -25.73
CA ALA A 62 -19.43 18.17 -26.63
C ALA A 62 -20.57 17.36 -27.26
N GLY A 63 -21.75 17.34 -26.63
CA GLY A 63 -22.90 16.56 -27.08
C GLY A 63 -22.58 15.07 -27.19
N ASN A 64 -22.63 14.53 -28.41
CA ASN A 64 -22.38 13.11 -28.71
C ASN A 64 -20.91 12.79 -29.07
N ASP A 65 -19.99 13.75 -28.99
CA ASP A 65 -18.59 13.49 -29.26
C ASP A 65 -17.97 12.60 -28.18
N THR A 66 -17.83 11.31 -28.51
CA THR A 66 -17.24 10.29 -27.63
C THR A 66 -15.73 10.41 -27.46
N HIS A 67 -15.07 11.30 -28.21
CA HIS A 67 -13.63 11.51 -28.16
C HIS A 67 -13.22 12.63 -27.20
N MET A 68 -14.16 13.45 -26.72
CA MET A 68 -13.84 14.48 -25.75
C MET A 68 -13.51 13.85 -24.38
N ARG A 69 -12.33 14.19 -23.86
CA ARG A 69 -11.86 13.74 -22.54
C ARG A 69 -11.43 14.94 -21.72
N THR A 70 -11.85 14.94 -20.47
CA THR A 70 -11.48 15.96 -19.48
C THR A 70 -10.61 15.33 -18.41
N PHE A 71 -9.63 16.07 -17.91
CA PHE A 71 -8.78 15.61 -16.81
C PHE A 71 -9.59 15.24 -15.57
N TYR A 72 -10.60 16.05 -15.22
CA TYR A 72 -11.40 15.85 -14.02
C TYR A 72 -12.11 14.49 -13.98
N GLU A 73 -12.76 14.05 -15.06
CA GLU A 73 -13.39 12.72 -15.11
C GLU A 73 -12.38 11.57 -15.01
N GLY A 74 -11.22 11.69 -15.64
CA GLY A 74 -10.11 10.73 -15.49
C GLY A 74 -9.62 10.67 -14.04
N TYR A 75 -9.38 11.83 -13.43
CA TYR A 75 -8.96 11.96 -12.04
C TYR A 75 -10.00 11.39 -11.06
N LYS A 76 -11.28 11.72 -11.24
CA LYS A 76 -12.41 11.21 -10.44
C LYS A 76 -12.51 9.69 -10.53
N LYS A 77 -12.39 9.13 -11.73
CA LYS A 77 -12.40 7.67 -11.95
C LYS A 77 -11.22 6.99 -11.27
N ILE A 78 -10.00 7.51 -11.43
CA ILE A 78 -8.81 6.97 -10.76
C ILE A 78 -8.96 7.07 -9.24
N LYS A 79 -9.42 8.21 -8.71
CA LYS A 79 -9.65 8.41 -7.28
C LYS A 79 -10.66 7.42 -6.70
N ALA A 80 -11.77 7.18 -7.40
CA ALA A 80 -12.78 6.21 -7.01
C ALA A 80 -12.22 4.77 -7.01
N LEU A 81 -11.50 4.39 -8.07
CA LEU A 81 -10.87 3.06 -8.16
C LEU A 81 -9.80 2.85 -7.09
N THR A 82 -8.96 3.85 -6.84
CA THR A 82 -7.94 3.80 -5.79
C THR A 82 -8.58 3.70 -4.40
N GLY A 83 -9.63 4.47 -4.12
CA GLY A 83 -10.38 4.38 -2.87
C GLY A 83 -10.98 2.98 -2.65
N MET A 84 -11.58 2.40 -3.68
CA MET A 84 -12.11 1.03 -3.65
C MET A 84 -11.00 0.01 -3.36
N LYS A 85 -9.84 0.12 -4.03
CA LYS A 85 -8.69 -0.78 -3.81
C LYS A 85 -8.20 -0.68 -2.37
N ILE A 86 -8.01 0.53 -1.85
CA ILE A 86 -7.56 0.75 -0.47
C ILE A 86 -8.55 0.12 0.51
N PHE A 87 -9.85 0.28 0.30
CA PHE A 87 -10.87 -0.32 1.16
C PHE A 87 -10.80 -1.85 1.18
N ILE A 88 -10.74 -2.49 0.01
CA ILE A 88 -10.68 -3.96 -0.10
C ILE A 88 -9.40 -4.50 0.55
N VAL A 89 -8.24 -3.90 0.23
CA VAL A 89 -6.95 -4.38 0.74
C VAL A 89 -6.83 -4.15 2.24
N SER A 90 -7.25 -2.99 2.76
CA SER A 90 -7.16 -2.68 4.20
C SER A 90 -8.11 -3.52 5.04
N SER A 91 -9.36 -3.72 4.58
CA SER A 91 -10.32 -4.57 5.30
C SER A 91 -9.87 -6.02 5.34
N LEU A 92 -9.36 -6.56 4.22
CA LEU A 92 -8.80 -7.91 4.18
C LEU A 92 -7.56 -8.03 5.08
N ALA A 93 -6.66 -7.04 5.05
CA ALA A 93 -5.48 -7.01 5.92
C ALA A 93 -5.86 -6.99 7.40
N LEU A 94 -6.87 -6.21 7.79
CA LEU A 94 -7.38 -6.17 9.17
C LEU A 94 -7.93 -7.51 9.62
N VAL A 95 -8.77 -8.16 8.80
CA VAL A 95 -9.35 -9.48 9.11
C VAL A 95 -8.26 -10.53 9.24
N LEU A 96 -7.30 -10.57 8.31
CA LEU A 96 -6.17 -11.50 8.34
C LEU A 96 -5.31 -11.27 9.58
N LEU A 97 -5.05 -10.00 9.93
CA LEU A 97 -4.27 -9.65 11.11
C LEU A 97 -4.93 -10.18 12.39
N VAL A 98 -6.24 -9.94 12.55
CA VAL A 98 -7.01 -10.41 13.71
C VAL A 98 -7.04 -11.94 13.75
N ALA A 99 -7.20 -12.59 12.60
CA ALA A 99 -7.19 -14.05 12.49
C ALA A 99 -5.83 -14.63 12.90
N THR A 100 -4.71 -14.12 12.37
CA THR A 100 -3.37 -14.57 12.75
C THR A 100 -3.09 -14.35 14.23
N GLY A 101 -3.43 -13.16 14.76
CA GLY A 101 -3.29 -12.86 16.19
C GLY A 101 -4.09 -13.83 17.06
N SER A 102 -5.32 -14.17 16.65
CA SER A 102 -6.18 -15.12 17.36
C SER A 102 -5.62 -16.55 17.33
N VAL A 103 -5.12 -17.00 16.19
CA VAL A 103 -4.50 -18.33 16.05
C VAL A 103 -3.28 -18.46 16.98
N ILE A 104 -2.40 -17.46 17.01
CA ILE A 104 -1.24 -17.45 17.90
C ILE A 104 -1.69 -17.43 19.37
N TYR A 105 -2.66 -16.58 19.70
CA TYR A 105 -3.22 -16.50 21.04
C TYR A 105 -3.76 -17.85 21.54
N PHE A 106 -4.60 -18.53 20.73
CA PHE A 106 -5.16 -19.83 21.11
C PHE A 106 -4.10 -20.93 21.19
N LYS A 107 -3.08 -20.90 20.32
CA LYS A 107 -1.94 -21.81 20.41
C LYS A 107 -1.21 -21.66 21.75
N GLN A 108 -0.85 -20.43 22.13
CA GLN A 108 -0.17 -20.14 23.39
C GLN A 108 -1.02 -20.54 24.60
N LEU A 109 -2.34 -20.28 24.52
CA LEU A 109 -3.28 -20.66 25.56
C LEU A 109 -3.34 -22.17 25.77
N THR A 110 -3.41 -22.93 24.67
CA THR A 110 -3.44 -24.40 24.70
C THR A 110 -2.14 -24.97 25.28
N GLU A 111 -1.00 -24.40 24.87
CA GLU A 111 0.32 -24.78 25.40
C GLU A 111 0.44 -24.48 26.91
N ALA A 112 -0.14 -23.37 27.38
CA ALA A 112 -0.21 -23.03 28.80
C ALA A 112 -0.97 -24.08 29.62
N HIS A 113 -2.14 -24.50 29.10
CA HIS A 113 -2.98 -25.50 29.77
C HIS A 113 -2.31 -26.87 29.80
N SER A 114 -1.73 -27.32 28.69
CA SER A 114 -1.04 -28.62 28.60
C SER A 114 0.18 -28.69 29.52
N ASN A 115 0.96 -27.61 29.60
CA ASN A 115 2.18 -27.57 30.40
C ASN A 115 1.96 -27.22 31.89
N LYS A 116 0.72 -27.00 32.33
CA LYS A 116 0.42 -26.59 33.72
C LYS A 116 1.03 -27.54 34.75
N ASN A 117 0.83 -28.85 34.61
CA ASN A 117 1.40 -29.85 35.54
C ASN A 117 2.93 -29.82 35.55
N ARG A 118 3.55 -29.57 34.40
CA ARG A 118 5.00 -29.50 34.26
C ARG A 118 5.56 -28.28 35.01
N TYR A 119 4.89 -27.13 34.92
CA TYR A 119 5.23 -25.95 35.70
C TYR A 119 4.98 -26.13 37.20
N GLU A 120 3.95 -26.89 37.61
CA GLU A 120 3.76 -27.26 39.01
C GLU A 120 4.90 -28.12 39.56
N ILE A 121 5.41 -29.09 38.78
CA ILE A 121 6.58 -29.90 39.18
C ILE A 121 7.82 -29.01 39.31
N LEU A 122 8.07 -28.12 38.34
CA LEU A 122 9.19 -27.17 38.39
C LEU A 122 9.13 -26.29 39.65
N ARG A 123 7.93 -25.87 40.05
CA ARG A 123 7.73 -25.14 41.31
C ARG A 123 8.05 -25.98 42.55
N LYS A 124 7.72 -27.28 42.55
CA LYS A 124 7.99 -28.20 43.68
C LYS A 124 9.49 -28.44 43.89
N ILE A 125 10.30 -28.33 42.83
CA ILE A 125 11.77 -28.47 42.91
C ILE A 125 12.50 -27.12 43.11
N GLY A 126 11.76 -26.03 43.39
CA GLY A 126 12.33 -24.75 43.81
C GLY A 126 12.42 -23.65 42.73
N VAL A 127 11.93 -23.88 41.50
CA VAL A 127 11.92 -22.84 40.47
C VAL A 127 10.94 -21.73 40.83
N ASN A 128 11.40 -20.48 40.75
CA ASN A 128 10.58 -19.35 41.14
C ASN A 128 9.51 -19.03 40.08
N LYS A 129 8.31 -18.61 40.51
CA LYS A 129 7.21 -18.21 39.60
C LYS A 129 7.63 -17.10 38.62
N LYS A 130 8.52 -16.20 39.06
CA LYS A 130 9.09 -15.14 38.20
C LYS A 130 9.92 -15.70 37.05
N GLU A 131 10.72 -16.74 37.29
CA GLU A 131 11.55 -17.36 36.26
C GLU A 131 10.70 -18.08 35.22
N VAL A 132 9.67 -18.81 35.67
CA VAL A 132 8.68 -19.44 34.78
C VAL A 132 8.00 -18.40 33.88
N ARG A 133 7.54 -17.29 34.47
CA ARG A 133 6.91 -16.19 33.72
C ARG A 133 7.85 -15.56 32.69
N THR A 134 9.11 -15.31 33.05
CA THR A 134 10.10 -14.73 32.12
C THR A 134 10.40 -15.68 30.96
N THR A 135 10.51 -16.99 31.22
CA THR A 135 10.71 -18.00 30.18
C THR A 135 9.54 -18.02 29.19
N ILE A 136 8.31 -18.04 29.69
CA ILE A 136 7.09 -17.98 28.86
C ILE A 136 7.03 -16.70 28.03
N ALA A 137 7.37 -15.55 28.64
CA ALA A 137 7.37 -14.26 27.96
C ALA A 137 8.37 -14.22 26.80
N LYS A 138 9.57 -14.78 26.99
CA LYS A 138 10.60 -14.88 25.94
C LYS A 138 10.18 -15.83 24.81
N GLN A 139 9.63 -17.01 25.15
CA GLN A 139 9.14 -17.97 24.14
C GLN A 139 8.00 -17.36 23.32
N THR A 140 7.04 -16.74 24.00
CA THR A 140 5.90 -16.06 23.35
C THR A 140 6.39 -14.92 22.47
N LEU A 141 7.39 -14.15 22.92
CA LEU A 141 7.95 -13.04 22.13
C LEU A 141 8.49 -13.54 20.80
N PHE A 142 9.28 -14.62 20.82
CA PHE A 142 9.87 -15.18 19.60
C PHE A 142 8.81 -15.63 18.58
N ILE A 143 7.69 -16.19 19.06
CA ILE A 143 6.59 -16.63 18.21
C ILE A 143 5.88 -15.44 17.54
N PHE A 144 5.71 -14.32 18.24
CA PHE A 144 5.13 -13.10 17.66
C PHE A 144 6.11 -12.31 16.80
N LEU A 145 7.41 -12.39 17.09
CA LEU A 145 8.44 -11.64 16.38
C LEU A 145 8.65 -12.16 14.95
N LEU A 146 8.51 -13.47 14.73
CA LEU A 146 8.69 -14.08 13.41
C LEU A 146 7.71 -13.52 12.36
N PRO A 147 6.37 -13.56 12.56
CA PRO A 147 5.43 -12.93 11.63
C PRO A 147 5.64 -11.42 11.48
N LEU A 148 5.99 -10.73 12.57
CA LEU A 148 6.24 -9.29 12.55
C LEU A 148 7.39 -8.93 11.60
N ILE A 149 8.54 -9.61 11.73
CA ILE A 149 9.72 -9.36 10.88
C ILE A 149 9.41 -9.68 9.42
N ILE A 150 8.76 -10.81 9.15
CA ILE A 150 8.37 -11.21 7.79
C ILE A 150 7.45 -10.14 7.18
N GLY A 151 6.48 -9.63 7.94
CA GLY A 151 5.58 -8.56 7.51
C GLY A 151 6.33 -7.26 7.17
N ILE A 152 7.27 -6.85 8.03
CA ILE A 152 8.10 -5.65 7.81
C ILE A 152 8.95 -5.79 6.55
N LEU A 153 9.61 -6.94 6.38
CA LEU A 153 10.45 -7.20 5.21
C LEU A 153 9.63 -7.21 3.92
N ASN A 154 8.47 -7.86 3.93
CA ASN A 154 7.59 -7.89 2.77
C ASN A 154 7.13 -6.47 2.38
N ALA A 155 6.69 -5.67 3.37
CA ALA A 155 6.30 -4.29 3.15
C ALA A 155 7.44 -3.40 2.63
N ALA A 156 8.68 -3.61 3.11
CA ALA A 156 9.85 -2.87 2.66
C ALA A 156 10.16 -3.19 1.19
N ILE A 157 10.16 -4.48 0.81
CA ILE A 157 10.40 -4.93 -0.56
C ILE A 157 9.34 -4.35 -1.51
N LEU A 158 8.06 -4.38 -1.13
CA LEU A 158 6.98 -3.80 -1.92
C LEU A 158 7.15 -2.29 -2.11
N THR A 159 7.48 -1.56 -1.05
CA THR A 159 7.65 -0.11 -1.10
C THR A 159 8.81 0.27 -2.03
N ILE A 160 9.96 -0.41 -1.89
CA ILE A 160 11.13 -0.19 -2.76
C ILE A 160 10.78 -0.50 -4.22
N SER A 161 10.07 -1.60 -4.47
CA SER A 161 9.68 -2.01 -5.83
C SER A 161 8.77 -0.97 -6.49
N MET A 162 7.81 -0.41 -5.75
CA MET A 162 6.92 0.64 -6.25
C MET A 162 7.66 1.93 -6.55
N VAL A 163 8.55 2.36 -5.64
CA VAL A 163 9.35 3.58 -5.83
C VAL A 163 10.21 3.47 -7.08
N LEU A 164 10.86 2.31 -7.31
CA LEU A 164 11.69 2.08 -8.49
C LEU A 164 10.88 1.98 -9.79
N GLN A 165 9.69 1.37 -9.75
CA GLN A 165 8.87 1.15 -10.95
C GLN A 165 8.20 2.44 -11.44
N TYR A 166 7.83 3.34 -10.54
CA TYR A 166 7.00 4.51 -10.84
C TYR A 166 7.75 5.85 -10.65
N ASP A 167 9.06 5.81 -10.43
CA ASP A 167 9.92 6.99 -10.20
C ASP A 167 9.33 7.98 -9.18
N MET A 168 8.79 7.43 -8.08
CA MET A 168 8.08 8.21 -7.06
C MET A 168 9.05 8.86 -6.06
N ASP A 169 8.60 9.93 -5.41
CA ASP A 169 9.39 10.57 -4.34
C ASP A 169 9.66 9.58 -3.20
N ILE A 170 10.95 9.29 -2.99
CA ILE A 170 11.45 8.37 -1.98
C ILE A 170 11.04 8.82 -0.58
N LYS A 171 11.05 10.13 -0.29
CA LYS A 171 10.81 10.68 1.05
C LYS A 171 9.37 10.45 1.49
N GLU A 172 8.40 10.78 0.65
CA GLU A 172 6.98 10.61 0.97
C GLU A 172 6.60 9.14 1.19
N ASN A 173 7.17 8.25 0.37
CA ASN A 173 6.94 6.81 0.49
C ASN A 173 7.56 6.21 1.76
N ILE A 174 8.77 6.63 2.15
CA ILE A 174 9.40 6.20 3.40
C ILE A 174 8.59 6.65 4.62
N ILE A 175 8.09 7.89 4.63
CA ILE A 175 7.25 8.40 5.71
C ILE A 175 5.98 7.55 5.84
N SER A 176 5.32 7.25 4.71
CA SER A 176 4.13 6.40 4.67
C SER A 176 4.42 4.98 5.18
N PHE A 177 5.57 4.41 4.81
CA PHE A 177 6.03 3.11 5.30
C PHE A 177 6.22 3.11 6.83
N ILE A 178 6.85 4.15 7.38
CA ILE A 178 7.06 4.29 8.83
C ILE A 178 5.72 4.32 9.57
N TYR A 179 4.73 5.09 9.09
CA TYR A 179 3.39 5.12 9.70
C TYR A 179 2.71 3.75 9.67
N ALA A 180 2.80 3.03 8.55
CA ALA A 180 2.23 1.68 8.42
C ALA A 180 2.91 0.68 9.39
N MET A 181 4.24 0.67 9.45
CA MET A 181 5.00 -0.22 10.34
C MET A 181 4.77 0.10 11.82
N THR A 182 4.66 1.38 12.16
CA THR A 182 4.35 1.81 13.53
C THR A 182 2.99 1.28 13.96
N THR A 183 1.98 1.46 13.11
CA THR A 183 0.61 0.97 13.37
C THR A 183 0.59 -0.55 13.52
N TYR A 184 1.24 -1.27 12.60
CA TYR A 184 1.35 -2.72 12.62
C TYR A 184 2.03 -3.22 13.90
N GLY A 185 3.15 -2.59 14.29
CA GLY A 185 3.89 -2.92 15.51
C GLY A 185 3.08 -2.67 16.79
N VAL A 186 2.34 -1.58 16.87
CA VAL A 186 1.44 -1.28 18.01
C VAL A 186 0.38 -2.37 18.16
N ILE A 187 -0.24 -2.80 17.06
CA ILE A 187 -1.26 -3.85 17.11
C ILE A 187 -0.65 -5.19 17.59
N TYR A 188 0.51 -5.57 17.06
CA TYR A 188 1.21 -6.79 17.51
C TYR A 188 1.60 -6.73 18.99
N LEU A 189 2.01 -5.55 19.47
CA LEU A 189 2.34 -5.34 20.88
C LEU A 189 1.10 -5.52 21.78
N VAL A 190 -0.08 -5.03 21.36
CA VAL A 190 -1.34 -5.26 22.08
C VAL A 190 -1.63 -6.77 22.19
N TYR A 191 -1.54 -7.51 21.09
CA TYR A 191 -1.74 -8.98 21.11
C TYR A 191 -0.74 -9.70 22.02
N TYR A 192 0.52 -9.28 21.99
CA TYR A 192 1.57 -9.85 22.84
C TYR A 192 1.25 -9.67 24.33
N VAL A 193 0.88 -8.46 24.73
CA VAL A 193 0.52 -8.14 26.13
C VAL A 193 -0.71 -8.93 26.57
N LEU A 194 -1.76 -8.99 25.73
CA LEU A 194 -2.96 -9.78 26.01
C LEU A 194 -2.62 -11.27 26.21
N THR A 195 -1.77 -11.81 25.35
CA THR A 195 -1.36 -13.22 25.40
C THR A 195 -0.61 -13.53 26.69
N ILE A 196 0.38 -12.71 27.07
CA ILE A 196 1.16 -12.91 28.31
C ILE A 196 0.29 -12.82 29.55
N ASN A 197 -0.64 -11.87 29.59
CA ASN A 197 -1.53 -11.70 30.74
C ASN A 197 -2.46 -12.90 30.89
N SER A 198 -3.04 -13.38 29.79
CA SER A 198 -3.86 -14.60 29.79
C SER A 198 -3.07 -15.85 30.20
N TYR A 199 -1.88 -16.05 29.65
CA TYR A 199 -1.02 -17.21 29.96
C TYR A 199 -0.65 -17.22 31.45
N ASN A 200 -0.21 -16.08 31.99
CA ASN A 200 0.17 -15.97 33.40
C ASN A 200 -1.00 -16.22 34.35
N ARG A 201 -2.20 -15.76 34.00
CA ARG A 201 -3.42 -16.01 34.80
C ARG A 201 -3.75 -17.51 34.92
N ILE A 202 -3.38 -18.31 33.93
CA ILE A 202 -3.66 -19.75 33.90
C ILE A 202 -2.60 -20.54 34.66
N VAL A 203 -1.33 -20.18 34.49
CA VAL A 203 -0.21 -20.90 35.12
C VAL A 203 0.01 -20.51 36.58
N ASN A 204 -0.23 -19.25 36.95
CA ASN A 204 -0.06 -18.78 38.34
C ASN A 204 -1.35 -18.85 39.16
N LYS A 205 -2.40 -19.49 38.64
CA LYS A 205 -3.57 -19.85 39.43
C LYS A 205 -3.22 -20.86 40.52
#